data_AF-A0A839UQ31-F1
#
_entry.id   AF-A0A839UQ31-F1
#
_cell.length_a   1.000
_cell.length_b   1.000
_cell.length_c   1.000
_cell.angle_alpha   90.00
_cell.angle_beta   90.00
_cell.angle_gamma   90.00
#
_symmetry.space_group_name_H-M   'P 1'
#
loop_
_entity.id
_entity.type
_entity.pdbx_description
1 polymer ?
#
loop_
_entity_poly.entity_id
_entity_poly.type
_entity_poly.pdbx_seq_one_letter_code
_entity_poly.pdbx_strand_id
1 'polypeptide(L)'
;MIEEQTKAADNRWNRIVELHIVPHPKLKHPETIKAEYVMNSGLLNLSVRAALAGYVLRKWNVDCSKEHTLAGSEYHLWLKNTPTLYGVDNLSLAPGYKPDD
;
A
#
# COMPACT_ATOMS: atom_id res chain seq x y z
N MET A 1 -30.62 -0.78 -17.09
CA MET A 1 -29.40 -0.17 -17.63
C MET A 1 -28.33 -0.41 -16.59
N ILE A 2 -27.35 -1.26 -16.90
CA ILE A 2 -26.33 -1.72 -15.95
C ILE A 2 -25.32 -0.57 -15.77
N GLU A 3 -25.12 -0.09 -14.54
CA GLU A 3 -24.24 1.05 -14.21
C GLU A 3 -22.77 0.86 -14.64
N GLU A 4 -22.37 -0.37 -14.96
CA GLU A 4 -21.01 -0.80 -15.30
C GLU A 4 -20.46 -0.22 -16.62
N GLN A 5 -21.30 0.34 -17.49
CA GLN A 5 -20.91 0.86 -18.82
C GLN A 5 -20.97 2.41 -18.89
N THR A 6 -20.54 3.10 -17.82
CA THR A 6 -20.48 4.57 -17.80
C THR A 6 -19.03 5.05 -17.68
N LYS A 7 -18.69 6.22 -18.26
CA LYS A 7 -17.36 6.85 -18.14
C LYS A 7 -16.86 6.99 -16.70
N ALA A 8 -17.77 7.04 -15.72
CA ALA A 8 -17.43 7.08 -14.30
C ALA A 8 -16.88 5.75 -13.76
N ALA A 9 -17.38 4.61 -14.27
CA ALA A 9 -16.85 3.28 -13.96
C ALA A 9 -15.43 3.09 -14.52
N ASP A 10 -15.17 3.59 -15.74
CA ASP A 10 -13.84 3.62 -16.35
C ASP A 10 -12.82 4.44 -15.53
N ASN A 11 -13.25 5.57 -14.96
CA ASN A 11 -12.38 6.43 -14.14
C ASN A 11 -12.01 5.77 -12.79
N ARG A 12 -12.93 5.01 -12.18
CA ARG A 12 -12.63 4.22 -10.97
C ARG A 12 -11.66 3.08 -11.28
N TRP A 13 -11.82 2.41 -12.43
CA TRP A 13 -10.97 1.30 -12.84
C TRP A 13 -9.53 1.73 -13.19
N ASN A 14 -9.38 2.88 -13.85
CA ASN A 14 -8.08 3.41 -14.28
C ASN A 14 -7.41 4.29 -13.23
N ARG A 15 -8.01 4.49 -12.05
CA ARG A 15 -7.39 5.27 -10.98
C ARG A 15 -6.05 4.66 -10.58
N ILE A 16 -4.99 5.45 -10.68
CA ILE A 16 -3.66 5.11 -10.18
C ILE A 16 -3.51 5.64 -8.75
N VAL A 17 -2.88 4.83 -7.90
CA VAL A 17 -2.52 5.15 -6.52
C VAL A 17 -1.01 5.07 -6.42
N GLU A 18 -0.41 6.15 -5.91
CA GLU A 18 1.02 6.20 -5.61
C GLU A 18 1.25 5.69 -4.19
N LEU A 19 1.96 4.57 -4.08
CA LEU A 19 2.32 3.95 -2.81
C LEU A 19 3.76 4.33 -2.45
N HIS A 20 3.92 5.04 -1.34
CA HIS A 20 5.22 5.39 -0.78
C HIS A 20 5.59 4.37 0.30
N ILE A 21 6.34 3.35 -0.09
CA ILE A 21 6.72 2.25 0.80
C ILE A 21 8.13 2.49 1.33
N VAL A 22 8.32 2.33 2.63
CA VAL A 22 9.61 2.49 3.31
C VAL A 22 9.90 1.24 4.17
N PRO A 23 11.15 1.04 4.62
CA PRO A 23 11.44 -0.02 5.58
C PRO A 23 10.62 0.18 6.86
N HIS A 24 10.10 -0.89 7.41
CA HIS A 24 9.29 -0.83 8.62
C HIS A 24 10.14 -0.27 9.80
N PRO A 25 9.67 0.74 10.57
CA PRO A 25 10.48 1.41 11.61
C PRO A 25 11.00 0.49 12.72
N LYS A 26 10.31 -0.63 12.97
CA LYS A 26 10.69 -1.63 13.97
C LYS A 26 11.85 -2.56 13.55
N LEU A 27 12.35 -2.44 12.32
CA LEU A 27 13.46 -3.28 11.85
C LEU A 27 14.78 -2.91 12.54
N LYS A 28 15.55 -3.93 12.92
CA LYS A 28 16.92 -3.74 13.44
C LYS A 28 17.91 -3.32 12.36
N HIS A 29 17.71 -3.78 11.13
CA HIS A 29 18.62 -3.57 10.00
C HIS A 29 17.84 -3.08 8.76
N PRO A 30 17.34 -1.83 8.76
CA PRO A 30 16.56 -1.30 7.64
C PRO A 30 17.37 -1.18 6.34
N GLU A 31 18.70 -1.07 6.40
CA GLU A 31 19.56 -0.97 5.22
C GLU A 31 19.51 -2.21 4.31
N THR A 32 19.34 -3.41 4.88
CA THR A 32 19.17 -4.64 4.10
C THR A 32 17.93 -4.57 3.23
N ILE A 33 16.80 -4.12 3.79
CA ILE A 33 15.54 -3.98 3.05
C ILE A 33 15.65 -2.90 1.98
N LYS A 34 16.32 -1.78 2.26
CA LYS A 34 16.55 -0.74 1.24
C LYS A 34 17.33 -1.29 0.05
N ALA A 35 18.35 -2.11 0.29
CA ALA A 35 19.15 -2.72 -0.77
C ALA A 35 18.36 -3.78 -1.56
N GLU A 36 17.65 -4.68 -0.88
CA GLU A 36 16.86 -5.75 -1.52
C GLU A 36 15.75 -5.21 -2.42
N TYR A 37 15.08 -4.14 -1.99
CA TYR A 37 14.02 -3.50 -2.76
C TYR A 37 14.52 -2.37 -3.67
N VAL A 38 15.84 -2.16 -3.77
CA VAL A 38 16.47 -1.11 -4.60
C VAL A 38 15.82 0.26 -4.35
N MET A 39 15.62 0.59 -3.08
CA MET A 39 14.97 1.83 -2.68
C MET A 39 15.86 3.03 -2.97
N ASN A 40 15.29 4.08 -3.56
CA ASN A 40 15.99 5.35 -3.73
C ASN A 40 15.75 6.22 -2.50
N SER A 41 16.83 6.64 -1.81
CA SER A 41 16.74 7.47 -0.60
C SER A 41 15.83 6.86 0.48
N GLY A 42 15.78 5.53 0.56
CA GLY A 42 14.96 4.79 1.51
C GLY A 42 13.46 4.73 1.17
N LEU A 43 13.08 5.14 -0.04
CA LEU A 43 11.72 5.10 -0.54
C LEU A 43 11.60 4.18 -1.76
N LEU A 44 10.60 3.31 -1.73
CA LEU A 44 10.08 2.60 -2.88
C LEU A 44 8.78 3.27 -3.32
N ASN A 45 8.78 3.89 -4.50
CA ASN A 45 7.57 4.46 -5.07
C ASN A 45 6.95 3.49 -6.08
N LEU A 46 5.69 3.12 -5.89
CA LEU A 46 4.95 2.25 -6.80
C LEU A 46 3.65 2.93 -7.25
N SER A 47 3.50 3.06 -8.57
CA SER A 47 2.24 3.46 -9.20
C SER A 47 1.44 2.21 -9.53
N VAL A 48 0.34 1.97 -8.82
CA VAL A 48 -0.53 0.80 -9.06
C VAL A 48 -1.97 1.21 -9.32
N ARG A 49 -2.72 0.41 -10.07
CA ARG A 49 -4.16 0.60 -10.17
C ARG A 49 -4.80 0.42 -8.80
N ALA A 50 -5.74 1.29 -8.44
CA ALA A 50 -6.52 1.21 -7.19
C ALA A 50 -7.10 -0.20 -7.00
N ALA A 51 -7.65 -0.79 -8.07
CA ALA A 51 -8.20 -2.14 -8.08
C ALA A 51 -7.20 -3.26 -7.74
N LEU A 52 -5.88 -2.99 -7.76
CA LEU A 52 -4.81 -3.93 -7.41
C LEU A 52 -4.09 -3.58 -6.11
N ALA A 53 -4.31 -2.39 -5.55
CA ALA A 53 -3.54 -1.89 -4.42
C ALA A 53 -3.59 -2.82 -3.20
N GLY A 54 -4.78 -3.25 -2.76
CA GLY A 54 -4.94 -4.17 -1.63
C GLY A 54 -4.20 -5.50 -1.82
N TYR A 55 -4.21 -6.05 -3.03
CA TYR A 55 -3.48 -7.29 -3.35
C TYR A 55 -1.97 -7.11 -3.31
N VAL A 56 -1.45 -6.01 -3.86
CA VAL A 56 -0.01 -5.70 -3.83
C VAL A 56 0.48 -5.53 -2.38
N LEU A 57 -0.24 -4.73 -1.59
CA LEU A 57 0.07 -4.49 -0.18
C LEU A 57 0.08 -5.79 0.63
N ARG A 58 -0.89 -6.67 0.39
CA ARG A 58 -0.95 -7.99 1.04
C ARG A 58 0.17 -8.92 0.58
N LYS A 59 0.46 -8.99 -0.72
CA LYS A 59 1.49 -9.88 -1.28
C LYS A 59 2.88 -9.57 -0.71
N TRP A 60 3.15 -8.30 -0.42
CA TRP A 60 4.43 -7.86 0.12
C TRP A 60 4.41 -7.65 1.63
N ASN A 61 3.32 -8.03 2.30
CA ASN A 61 3.12 -7.86 3.75
C ASN A 61 3.47 -6.43 4.21
N VAL A 62 2.99 -5.42 3.49
CA VAL A 62 3.19 -4.02 3.85
C VAL A 62 2.28 -3.69 5.03
N ASP A 63 2.85 -3.21 6.13
CA ASP A 63 2.07 -2.64 7.22
C ASP A 63 1.40 -1.34 6.72
N CYS A 64 0.07 -1.34 6.71
CA CYS A 64 -0.75 -0.20 6.31
C CYS A 64 -1.41 0.51 7.50
N SER A 65 -1.00 0.19 8.73
CA SER A 65 -1.40 0.93 9.93
C SER A 65 -0.70 2.29 9.98
N LYS A 66 -1.41 3.31 10.49
CA LYS A 66 -0.91 4.69 10.56
C LYS A 66 0.31 4.81 11.46
N GLU A 67 0.31 4.08 12.58
CA GLU A 67 1.35 4.12 13.61
C GLU A 67 2.28 2.88 13.55
N HIS A 68 2.50 2.30 12.36
CA HIS A 68 3.44 1.18 12.13
C HIS A 68 3.37 0.09 13.22
N THR A 69 2.13 -0.30 13.52
CA THR A 69 1.77 -1.08 14.71
C THR A 69 1.93 -2.58 14.51
N LEU A 70 1.94 -3.08 13.27
CA LEU A 70 2.11 -4.51 13.04
C LEU A 70 3.50 -4.97 13.48
N ALA A 71 3.55 -6.24 13.87
CA ALA A 71 4.75 -6.90 14.37
C ALA A 71 4.74 -8.33 13.87
N GLY A 72 5.90 -8.80 13.43
CA GLY A 72 6.08 -10.10 12.79
C GLY A 72 7.31 -10.06 11.90
N SER A 73 7.91 -11.23 11.65
CA SER A 73 9.06 -11.35 10.75
C SER A 73 8.70 -11.10 9.29
N GLU A 74 7.42 -11.06 8.94
CA GLU A 74 6.92 -10.80 7.60
C GLU A 74 6.80 -9.30 7.28
N TYR A 75 6.69 -8.43 8.29
CA TYR A 75 6.46 -6.99 8.12
C TYR A 75 7.78 -6.22 7.98
N HIS A 76 8.39 -6.35 6.81
CA HIS A 76 9.61 -5.60 6.47
C HIS A 76 9.31 -4.20 5.91
N LEU A 77 8.08 -3.97 5.47
CA LEU A 77 7.68 -2.78 4.74
C LEU A 77 6.55 -2.06 5.47
N TRP A 78 6.53 -0.73 5.37
CA TRP A 78 5.46 0.12 5.89
C TRP A 78 5.04 1.14 4.83
N LEU A 79 3.73 1.38 4.73
CA LEU A 79 3.17 2.39 3.84
C LEU A 79 3.21 3.77 4.52
N LYS A 80 4.13 4.62 4.08
CA LYS A 80 4.34 5.96 4.66
C LYS A 80 3.18 6.92 4.41
N ASN A 81 2.50 6.79 3.28
CA ASN A 81 1.42 7.69 2.85
C ASN A 81 0.06 7.00 2.85
N THR A 82 -0.33 6.35 3.96
CA THR A 82 -1.64 5.67 4.09
C THR A 82 -2.86 6.46 3.60
N PRO A 83 -2.94 7.81 3.67
CA PRO A 83 -4.06 8.56 3.09
C PRO A 83 -4.25 8.37 1.58
N THR A 84 -3.21 7.96 0.84
CA THR A 84 -3.27 7.63 -0.60
C THR A 84 -4.32 6.56 -0.91
N LEU A 85 -4.62 5.71 0.08
CA LEU A 85 -5.56 4.61 -0.03
C LEU A 85 -7.03 5.05 0.02
N TYR A 86 -7.35 6.30 0.36
CA TYR A 86 -8.74 6.76 0.44
C TYR A 86 -9.53 6.44 -0.85
N GLY A 87 -10.72 5.85 -0.71
CA GLY A 87 -11.58 5.47 -1.84
C GLY A 87 -11.06 4.30 -2.69
N VAL A 88 -10.15 3.48 -2.15
CA VAL A 88 -9.77 2.19 -2.74
C VAL A 88 -10.66 1.10 -2.13
N ASP A 89 -11.33 0.30 -2.98
CA ASP A 89 -12.39 -0.61 -2.53
C ASP A 89 -11.86 -1.91 -1.89
N ASN A 90 -10.63 -2.34 -2.22
CA ASN A 90 -10.10 -3.66 -1.84
C ASN A 90 -9.13 -3.64 -0.64
N LEU A 91 -9.20 -2.61 0.21
CA LEU A 91 -8.26 -2.43 1.32
C LEU A 91 -8.48 -3.36 2.50
N SER A 92 -9.60 -4.08 2.57
CA SER A 92 -9.80 -5.16 3.54
C SER A 92 -8.74 -6.27 3.43
N LEU A 93 -8.05 -6.37 2.29
CA LEU A 93 -6.92 -7.26 2.07
C LEU A 93 -5.61 -6.72 2.66
N ALA A 94 -5.47 -5.40 2.77
CA ALA A 94 -4.24 -4.73 3.16
C ALA A 94 -3.95 -4.91 4.67
N PRO A 95 -2.78 -5.44 5.06
CA PRO A 95 -2.47 -5.68 6.47
C PRO A 95 -2.48 -4.39 7.29
N GLY A 96 -3.22 -4.37 8.40
CA GLY A 96 -3.17 -3.26 9.36
C GLY A 96 -3.90 -1.99 8.91
N TYR A 97 -4.46 -1.98 7.70
CA TYR A 97 -5.32 -0.88 7.27
C TYR A 97 -6.58 -0.84 8.13
N LYS A 98 -6.89 0.34 8.65
CA LYS A 98 -8.16 0.65 9.31
C LYS A 98 -8.74 1.86 8.61
N PRO A 99 -10.02 1.81 8.18
CA PRO A 99 -10.72 3.00 7.72
C PRO A 99 -10.68 4.07 8.82
N ASP A 100 -10.62 5.33 8.42
CA ASP A 100 -10.91 6.40 9.35
C ASP A 100 -12.42 6.40 9.63
N ASP A 101 -12.77 6.34 10.92
CA ASP A 101 -14.15 6.48 11.41
C ASP A 101 -14.71 7.88 11.09
#